data_AF-A0AAU3QEF0-F1
#
_entry.id   AF-A0AAU3QEF0-F1
#
_cell.length_a   1.000
_cell.length_b   1.000
_cell.length_c   1.000
_cell.angle_alpha   90.00
_cell.angle_beta   90.00
_cell.angle_gamma   90.00
#
_symmetry.space_group_name_H-M   'P 1'
#
loop_
_entity.id
_entity.type
_entity.pdbx_description
1 polymer ?
#
loop_
_entity_poly.entity_id
_entity_poly.type
_entity_poly.pdbx_seq_one_letter_code
_entity_poly.pdbx_strand_id
1 'polypeptide(L)'
;MHPAWSAAEYDRALLRAALAEGDRCWDAEANLLQVEAPYNPIHTNIKGGPAHPTRNSLHYALLLLERGGEGDAERAHSVILRIAGLQDRSPENATYGIWGYYAEEPAAEMVPADWNWADFLGIALLLVHARHGDTLPAEVRHELRESLRHAAASIVRRNVHLTYTNVAVMGTFVTLAAGKLLADEELFAYGKDRMVRLTRAIDSTGSFTEFNSPSYWGVVLQTLTLIREHVDDEEVLELNDRLHDRLWLHFLARWHPPTRQLSGPMARCYSNDLGVPPFLAKAVRGELGAPVPSPVRGEMATGVESCVDYRMPDWVLPRLRELAGEREHRELFTETPSPETGTTWLDAVTTLGSVNHQDTWLQRRPLFGHWVRPDGTSGHLHVHLMKDDGAEDFDFASGVLSTVQSGPHVAWLAGFACPAGDRHHHLDMIEPGDRFRARSLRLVVDAIGAPPVAEPCTLDGGVELDLGTARLVFRLAGGAFGGRTPTLRLVPRADGVRIEVVLFESTTPAELDWAELGDTFAAGTLSLVAAGAQQGGETTPDPEAAADGDHAEVRWTTPQGHRLTVRGGRSVVSREEHAALHSATLDGAAPPSPRLSDSPLVP
;
A
#
# COMPACT_ATOMS: atom_id res chain seq x y z
N MET A 1 18.26 27.56 0.75
CA MET A 1 17.23 27.73 1.80
C MET A 1 17.63 26.78 2.91
N HIS A 2 17.96 27.27 4.11
CA HIS A 2 18.25 26.37 5.24
C HIS A 2 16.97 25.58 5.57
N PRO A 3 17.06 24.28 5.88
CA PRO A 3 15.87 23.53 6.29
C PRO A 3 15.23 24.24 7.49
N ALA A 4 13.90 24.23 7.55
CA ALA A 4 13.14 24.90 8.61
C ALA A 4 13.40 24.33 10.03
N TRP A 5 14.23 23.30 10.14
CA TRP A 5 14.62 22.57 11.35
C TRP A 5 15.99 21.89 11.16
N SER A 6 16.72 21.68 12.25
CA SER A 6 17.95 20.86 12.22
C SER A 6 17.60 19.38 12.17
N ALA A 7 18.19 18.61 11.26
CA ALA A 7 17.99 17.16 11.17
C ALA A 7 18.16 16.47 12.54
N ALA A 8 19.22 16.84 13.26
CA ALA A 8 19.51 16.32 14.59
C ALA A 8 18.46 16.72 15.65
N GLU A 9 17.80 17.87 15.51
CA GLU A 9 16.71 18.27 16.43
C GLU A 9 15.46 17.42 16.22
N TYR A 10 15.13 17.11 14.96
CA TYR A 10 13.99 16.27 14.62
C TYR A 10 14.24 14.81 15.00
N ASP A 11 15.44 14.28 14.77
CA ASP A 11 15.82 12.95 15.24
C ASP A 11 15.67 12.84 16.77
N ARG A 12 16.13 13.85 17.52
CA ARG A 12 15.91 13.92 18.97
C ARG A 12 14.43 13.99 19.32
N ALA A 13 13.59 14.64 18.52
CA ALA A 13 12.16 14.74 18.77
C ALA A 13 11.44 13.40 18.54
N LEU A 14 11.76 12.69 17.44
CA LEU A 14 11.27 11.36 17.13
C LEU A 14 11.69 10.35 18.21
N LEU A 15 12.98 10.36 18.58
CA LEU A 15 13.54 9.51 19.63
C LEU A 15 12.83 9.73 20.97
N ARG A 16 12.68 10.99 21.40
CA ARG A 16 11.98 11.32 22.65
C ARG A 16 10.51 10.90 22.64
N ALA A 17 9.80 11.11 21.53
CA ALA A 17 8.38 10.76 21.43
C ALA A 17 8.18 9.24 21.54
N ALA A 18 8.99 8.45 20.84
CA ALA A 18 8.92 6.99 20.92
C ALA A 18 9.36 6.46 22.30
N LEU A 19 10.43 6.99 22.88
CA LEU A 19 10.89 6.57 24.21
C LEU A 19 9.90 6.91 25.32
N ALA A 20 9.21 8.05 25.25
CA ALA A 20 8.19 8.40 26.24
C ALA A 20 7.06 7.35 26.28
N GLU A 21 6.66 6.83 25.12
CA GLU A 21 5.68 5.74 25.04
C GLU A 21 6.29 4.40 25.47
N GLY A 22 7.51 4.08 25.03
CA GLY A 22 8.22 2.86 25.43
C GLY A 22 8.42 2.76 26.95
N ASP A 23 8.81 3.85 27.61
CA ASP A 23 8.94 3.91 29.07
C ASP A 23 7.58 3.70 29.76
N ARG A 24 6.49 4.22 29.19
CA ARG A 24 5.12 4.05 29.71
C ARG A 24 4.64 2.61 29.58
N CYS A 25 5.01 1.93 28.49
CA CYS A 25 4.64 0.56 28.17
C CYS A 25 5.62 -0.48 28.74
N TRP A 26 6.68 -0.07 29.43
CA TRP A 26 7.68 -1.00 29.94
C TRP A 26 7.12 -1.94 31.02
N ASP A 27 7.19 -3.25 30.77
CA ASP A 27 6.93 -4.29 31.75
C ASP A 27 8.27 -4.89 32.23
N ALA A 28 8.63 -4.56 33.47
CA ALA A 28 9.88 -5.01 34.09
C ALA A 28 9.89 -6.51 34.43
N GLU A 29 8.73 -7.14 34.62
CA GLU A 29 8.64 -8.57 34.90
C GLU A 29 8.88 -9.37 33.61
N ALA A 30 8.23 -8.95 32.52
CA ALA A 30 8.40 -9.59 31.21
C ALA A 30 9.72 -9.23 30.51
N ASN A 31 10.36 -8.13 30.91
CA ASN A 31 11.47 -7.48 30.20
C ASN A 31 11.12 -7.12 28.75
N LEU A 32 9.89 -6.67 28.52
CA LEU A 32 9.34 -6.35 27.20
C LEU A 32 8.42 -5.13 27.31
N LEU A 33 8.03 -4.55 26.17
CA LEU A 33 6.90 -3.63 26.15
C LEU A 33 5.60 -4.43 26.29
N GLN A 34 4.65 -3.94 27.08
CA GLN A 34 3.27 -4.39 27.11
C GLN A 34 2.37 -3.32 26.48
N VAL A 35 1.60 -3.72 25.48
CA VAL A 35 0.66 -2.83 24.79
C VAL A 35 -0.72 -3.48 24.73
N GLU A 36 -1.75 -2.67 24.48
CA GLU A 36 -3.05 -3.20 24.06
C GLU A 36 -2.92 -3.65 22.60
N ALA A 37 -2.99 -4.96 22.35
CA ALA A 37 -2.89 -5.52 21.01
C ALA A 37 -4.02 -4.96 20.12
N PRO A 38 -3.72 -4.35 18.96
CA PRO A 38 -4.76 -3.95 18.05
C PRO A 38 -5.48 -5.18 17.50
N TYR A 39 -6.75 -5.01 17.14
CA TYR A 39 -7.47 -6.04 16.40
C TYR A 39 -6.75 -6.31 15.07
N ASN A 40 -6.19 -7.50 14.94
CA ASN A 40 -5.57 -7.99 13.72
C ASN A 40 -6.06 -9.43 13.48
N PRO A 41 -6.89 -9.68 12.45
CA PRO A 41 -7.36 -11.03 12.14
C PRO A 41 -6.34 -11.84 11.33
N ILE A 42 -5.17 -11.27 11.03
CA ILE A 42 -4.16 -11.82 10.13
C ILE A 42 -2.95 -12.26 10.95
N HIS A 43 -2.52 -13.52 10.76
CA HIS A 43 -1.30 -14.09 11.33
C HIS A 43 -1.27 -14.29 12.86
N THR A 44 -2.27 -13.84 13.62
CA THR A 44 -2.28 -13.93 15.10
C THR A 44 -3.64 -14.38 15.63
N ASN A 45 -3.64 -15.20 16.68
CA ASN A 45 -4.84 -15.51 17.47
C ASN A 45 -5.12 -14.43 18.53
N ILE A 46 -4.14 -13.61 18.87
CA ILE A 46 -4.30 -12.47 19.77
C ILE A 46 -4.96 -11.33 18.99
N LYS A 47 -6.24 -11.07 19.30
CA LYS A 47 -7.11 -10.09 18.61
C LYS A 47 -7.47 -8.88 19.46
N GLY A 48 -6.83 -8.73 20.62
CA GLY A 48 -7.11 -7.70 21.62
C GLY A 48 -6.55 -8.10 23.00
N GLY A 49 -6.51 -7.14 23.92
CA GLY A 49 -5.98 -7.32 25.27
C GLY A 49 -4.49 -7.01 25.39
N PRO A 50 -3.97 -7.02 26.63
CA PRO A 50 -2.56 -6.78 26.89
C PRO A 50 -1.68 -7.89 26.31
N ALA A 51 -0.66 -7.53 25.55
CA ALA A 51 0.30 -8.47 24.95
C ALA A 51 1.71 -7.83 24.81
N HIS A 52 2.74 -8.66 24.64
CA HIS A 52 4.13 -8.22 24.57
C HIS A 52 4.72 -8.29 23.14
N PRO A 53 4.63 -7.22 22.33
CA PRO A 53 5.06 -7.25 20.93
C PRO A 53 6.58 -7.40 20.80
N THR A 54 7.02 -8.41 20.05
CA THR A 54 8.45 -8.76 19.91
C THR A 54 9.23 -7.69 19.16
N ARG A 55 8.72 -7.25 17.99
CA ARG A 55 9.34 -6.21 17.17
C ARG A 55 9.46 -4.87 17.89
N ASN A 56 8.37 -4.40 18.51
CA ASN A 56 8.36 -3.09 19.17
C ASN A 56 9.26 -3.08 20.40
N SER A 57 9.34 -4.19 21.13
CA SER A 57 10.31 -4.34 22.23
C SER A 57 11.75 -4.25 21.71
N LEU A 58 12.07 -4.92 20.61
CA LEU A 58 13.42 -4.85 20.04
C LEU A 58 13.77 -3.45 19.50
N HIS A 59 12.81 -2.75 18.89
CA HIS A 59 12.98 -1.33 18.54
C HIS A 59 13.23 -0.48 19.79
N TYR A 60 12.50 -0.72 20.88
CA TYR A 60 12.71 -0.01 22.13
C TYR A 60 14.12 -0.22 22.70
N ALA A 61 14.66 -1.45 22.63
CA ALA A 61 16.03 -1.73 23.03
C ALA A 61 17.05 -0.87 22.27
N LEU A 62 16.88 -0.73 20.94
CA LEU A 62 17.69 0.20 20.14
C LEU A 62 17.58 1.63 20.67
N LEU A 63 16.37 2.14 20.87
CA LEU A 63 16.16 3.52 21.29
C LEU A 63 16.69 3.82 22.71
N LEU A 64 16.66 2.83 23.61
CA LEU A 64 17.28 2.93 24.94
C LEU A 64 18.79 3.12 24.80
N LEU A 65 19.45 2.34 23.95
CA LEU A 65 20.88 2.47 23.68
C LEU A 65 21.21 3.83 23.03
N GLU A 66 20.34 4.35 22.15
CA GLU A 66 20.47 5.71 21.60
C GLU A 66 20.35 6.81 22.67
N ARG A 67 19.45 6.64 23.64
CA ARG A 67 19.29 7.59 24.74
C ARG A 67 20.50 7.57 25.69
N GLY A 68 20.99 6.38 26.02
CA GLY A 68 22.17 6.18 26.89
C GLY A 68 21.99 6.73 28.31
N GLY A 69 20.78 6.73 28.84
CA GLY A 69 20.47 7.13 30.21
C GLY A 69 20.85 6.05 31.25
N GLU A 70 20.74 6.40 32.53
CA GLU A 70 20.97 5.46 33.64
C GLU A 70 19.98 4.29 33.58
N GLY A 71 20.49 3.05 33.56
CA GLY A 71 19.67 1.84 33.47
C GLY A 71 19.23 1.44 32.06
N ASP A 72 19.45 2.29 31.05
CA ASP A 72 18.99 2.02 29.68
C ASP A 72 19.72 0.84 29.05
N ALA A 73 21.03 0.74 29.27
CA ALA A 73 21.84 -0.36 28.73
C ALA A 73 21.41 -1.70 29.32
N GLU A 74 21.27 -1.81 30.65
CA GLU A 74 20.80 -3.03 31.30
C GLU A 74 19.42 -3.46 30.80
N ARG A 75 18.51 -2.49 30.62
CA ARG A 75 17.16 -2.73 30.10
C ARG A 75 17.19 -3.19 28.64
N ALA A 76 17.99 -2.54 27.79
CA ALA A 76 18.12 -2.93 26.39
C ALA A 76 18.70 -4.35 26.26
N HIS A 77 19.71 -4.68 27.07
CA HIS A 77 20.30 -6.01 27.11
C HIS A 77 19.28 -7.08 27.53
N SER A 78 18.44 -6.81 28.55
CA SER A 78 17.44 -7.78 29.00
C SER A 78 16.37 -8.03 27.93
N VAL A 79 15.96 -6.99 27.19
CA VAL A 79 15.06 -7.13 26.04
C VAL A 79 15.68 -7.98 24.94
N ILE A 80 16.93 -7.71 24.53
CA ILE A 80 17.60 -8.45 23.45
C ILE A 80 17.69 -9.94 23.80
N LEU A 81 18.11 -10.27 25.04
CA LEU A 81 18.19 -11.65 25.52
C LEU A 81 16.81 -12.31 25.59
N ARG A 82 15.78 -11.58 26.04
CA ARG A 82 14.41 -12.07 26.09
C ARG A 82 13.88 -12.40 24.71
N ILE A 83 14.05 -11.50 23.74
CA ILE A 83 13.65 -11.72 22.34
C ILE A 83 14.42 -12.87 21.71
N ALA A 84 15.73 -12.97 21.95
CA ALA A 84 16.56 -14.08 21.45
C ALA A 84 16.02 -15.45 21.91
N GLY A 85 15.59 -15.55 23.17
CA GLY A 85 15.01 -16.77 23.74
C GLY A 85 13.60 -17.14 23.24
N LEU A 86 12.92 -16.22 22.53
CA LEU A 86 11.59 -16.46 21.93
C LEU A 86 11.67 -16.98 20.48
N GLN A 87 12.86 -17.00 19.88
CA GLN A 87 13.03 -17.44 18.50
C GLN A 87 12.85 -18.95 18.38
N ASP A 88 12.15 -19.40 17.34
CA ASP A 88 12.18 -20.82 16.99
C ASP A 88 13.53 -21.17 16.36
N ARG A 89 14.37 -21.89 17.09
CA ARG A 89 15.71 -22.31 16.64
C ARG A 89 15.78 -23.78 16.21
N SER A 90 14.65 -24.48 16.12
CA SER A 90 14.60 -25.88 15.70
C SER A 90 14.58 -25.98 14.16
N PRO A 91 15.64 -26.48 13.49
CA PRO A 91 15.69 -26.54 12.02
C PRO A 91 14.57 -27.38 11.40
N GLU A 92 14.04 -28.34 12.16
CA GLU A 92 12.96 -29.23 11.74
C GLU A 92 11.59 -28.54 11.70
N ASN A 93 11.43 -27.43 12.44
CA ASN A 93 10.17 -26.72 12.48
C ASN A 93 9.94 -25.95 11.17
N ALA A 94 8.67 -25.87 10.75
CA ALA A 94 8.26 -25.03 9.62
C ALA A 94 8.51 -23.53 9.91
N THR A 95 8.45 -23.14 11.18
CA THR A 95 8.65 -21.79 11.71
C THR A 95 10.10 -21.49 12.11
N TYR A 96 11.05 -22.30 11.67
CA TYR A 96 12.47 -22.08 11.96
C TYR A 96 12.92 -20.65 11.64
N GLY A 97 13.58 -20.03 12.61
CA GLY A 97 14.25 -18.73 12.55
C GLY A 97 13.34 -17.52 12.72
N ILE A 98 12.04 -17.70 12.95
CA ILE A 98 11.09 -16.60 13.17
C ILE A 98 10.61 -16.54 14.63
N TRP A 99 9.90 -15.46 14.94
CA TRP A 99 9.25 -15.21 16.24
C TRP A 99 7.75 -15.03 16.05
N GLY A 100 7.01 -15.18 17.14
CA GLY A 100 5.64 -14.67 17.22
C GLY A 100 5.58 -13.14 17.14
N TYR A 101 4.43 -12.61 16.74
CA TYR A 101 4.16 -11.17 16.88
C TYR A 101 4.24 -10.72 18.34
N TYR A 102 3.81 -11.59 19.26
CA TYR A 102 3.79 -11.37 20.70
C TYR A 102 4.53 -12.48 21.44
N ALA A 103 5.06 -12.21 22.63
CA ALA A 103 5.76 -13.20 23.44
C ALA A 103 4.84 -14.33 23.96
N GLU A 104 3.55 -14.06 24.06
CA GLU A 104 2.51 -14.99 24.48
C GLU A 104 2.13 -16.00 23.41
N GLU A 105 2.44 -15.73 22.15
CA GLU A 105 2.08 -16.57 21.01
C GLU A 105 3.36 -17.00 20.28
N PRO A 106 3.89 -18.21 20.55
CA PRO A 106 5.00 -18.75 19.77
C PRO A 106 4.70 -18.78 18.28
N ALA A 107 5.74 -18.68 17.43
CA ALA A 107 5.57 -18.62 15.97
C ALA A 107 4.75 -19.79 15.39
N ALA A 108 4.86 -20.99 15.98
CA ALA A 108 4.13 -22.18 15.57
C ALA A 108 2.62 -22.14 15.89
N GLU A 109 2.19 -21.25 16.78
CA GLU A 109 0.79 -21.08 17.19
C GLU A 109 0.08 -19.97 16.38
N MET A 110 0.84 -19.14 15.66
CA MET A 110 0.31 -18.15 14.72
C MET A 110 -0.50 -18.78 13.59
N VAL A 111 -1.56 -18.09 13.11
CA VAL A 111 -2.50 -18.65 12.12
C VAL A 111 -2.69 -17.72 10.91
N PRO A 112 -2.07 -18.03 9.75
CA PRO A 112 -0.85 -18.82 9.64
C PRO A 112 0.35 -18.01 10.19
N ALA A 113 1.48 -18.69 10.47
CA ALA A 113 2.72 -18.01 10.79
C ALA A 113 3.11 -16.95 9.75
N ASP A 114 3.74 -15.87 10.22
CA ASP A 114 4.27 -14.82 9.34
C ASP A 114 5.79 -14.94 9.24
N TRP A 115 6.28 -15.55 8.16
CA TRP A 115 7.71 -15.65 7.95
C TRP A 115 8.38 -14.31 7.59
N ASN A 116 7.63 -13.23 7.31
CA ASN A 116 8.22 -11.90 7.11
C ASN A 116 8.89 -11.41 8.40
N TRP A 117 8.53 -12.01 9.55
CA TRP A 117 9.03 -11.60 10.85
C TRP A 117 10.53 -11.85 11.02
N ALA A 118 11.13 -12.77 10.26
CA ALA A 118 12.59 -12.92 10.18
C ALA A 118 13.24 -11.66 9.58
N ASP A 119 12.65 -11.09 8.52
CA ASP A 119 13.14 -9.87 7.90
C ASP A 119 13.01 -8.67 8.86
N PHE A 120 11.83 -8.48 9.48
CA PHE A 120 11.60 -7.36 10.40
C PHE A 120 12.53 -7.37 11.61
N LEU A 121 12.64 -8.50 12.33
CA LEU A 121 13.50 -8.58 13.50
C LEU A 121 14.99 -8.66 13.11
N GLY A 122 15.31 -9.25 11.95
CA GLY A 122 16.66 -9.24 11.40
C GLY A 122 17.19 -7.82 11.18
N ILE A 123 16.38 -6.93 10.60
CA ILE A 123 16.71 -5.51 10.44
C ILE A 123 16.96 -4.84 11.78
N ALA A 124 16.08 -5.06 12.76
CA ALA A 124 16.21 -4.45 14.08
C ALA A 124 17.49 -4.93 14.81
N LEU A 125 17.82 -6.22 14.75
CA LEU A 125 19.07 -6.78 15.32
C LEU A 125 20.31 -6.19 14.62
N LEU A 126 20.28 -6.06 13.30
CA LEU A 126 21.36 -5.44 12.52
C LEU A 126 21.57 -3.97 12.89
N LEU A 127 20.49 -3.20 13.08
CA LEU A 127 20.57 -1.81 13.53
C LEU A 127 21.15 -1.68 14.93
N VAL A 128 20.73 -2.53 15.88
CA VAL A 128 21.34 -2.58 17.23
C VAL A 128 22.83 -2.85 17.12
N HIS A 129 23.23 -3.85 16.33
CA HIS A 129 24.64 -4.17 16.14
C HIS A 129 25.43 -3.04 15.48
N ALA A 130 24.92 -2.47 14.39
CA ALA A 130 25.62 -1.44 13.63
C ALA A 130 25.88 -0.18 14.48
N ARG A 131 25.00 0.12 15.44
CA ARG A 131 25.07 1.33 16.25
C ARG A 131 25.77 1.12 17.60
N HIS A 132 25.62 -0.06 18.21
CA HIS A 132 26.07 -0.33 19.58
C HIS A 132 26.81 -1.67 19.75
N GLY A 133 27.07 -2.42 18.67
CA GLY A 133 27.58 -3.78 18.74
C GLY A 133 28.89 -3.96 19.51
N ASP A 134 29.76 -2.94 19.49
CA ASP A 134 31.05 -2.94 20.19
C ASP A 134 30.94 -2.73 21.70
N THR A 135 29.86 -2.10 22.17
CA THR A 135 29.61 -1.81 23.59
C THR A 135 28.74 -2.88 24.25
N LEU A 136 28.12 -3.77 23.47
CA LEU A 136 27.31 -4.87 24.00
C LEU A 136 28.16 -5.86 24.81
N PRO A 137 27.67 -6.34 25.97
CA PRO A 137 28.26 -7.46 26.68
C PRO A 137 28.40 -8.69 25.79
N ALA A 138 29.42 -9.51 26.06
CA ALA A 138 29.76 -10.65 25.22
C ALA A 138 28.59 -11.63 24.99
N GLU A 139 27.80 -11.89 26.04
CA GLU A 139 26.60 -12.75 25.99
C GLU A 139 25.51 -12.16 25.08
N VAL A 140 25.16 -10.88 25.29
CA VAL A 140 24.15 -10.17 24.49
C VAL A 140 24.55 -10.13 23.02
N ARG A 141 25.83 -9.82 22.74
CA ARG A 141 26.38 -9.82 21.39
C ARG A 141 26.35 -11.21 20.75
N HIS A 142 26.61 -12.26 21.52
CA HIS A 142 26.52 -13.64 21.04
C HIS A 142 25.09 -13.97 20.66
N GLU A 143 24.12 -13.78 21.55
CA GLU A 143 22.71 -14.10 21.29
C GLU A 143 22.09 -13.27 20.15
N LEU A 144 22.50 -12.01 20.00
CA LEU A 144 22.13 -11.18 18.85
C LEU A 144 22.61 -11.82 17.54
N ARG A 145 23.87 -12.25 17.49
CA ARG A 145 24.48 -12.88 16.31
C ARG A 145 23.86 -14.24 15.99
N GLU A 146 23.59 -15.07 17.00
CA GLU A 146 22.89 -16.34 16.81
C GLU A 146 21.46 -16.12 16.29
N SER A 147 20.74 -15.15 16.87
CA SER A 147 19.39 -14.81 16.42
C SER A 147 19.36 -14.34 14.97
N LEU A 148 20.34 -13.54 14.57
CA LEU A 148 20.50 -13.09 13.19
C LEU A 148 20.84 -14.24 12.25
N ARG A 149 21.69 -15.20 12.65
CA ARG A 149 22.00 -16.39 11.84
C ARG A 149 20.74 -17.18 11.52
N HIS A 150 19.90 -17.43 12.52
CA HIS A 150 18.64 -18.15 12.35
C HIS A 150 17.63 -17.38 11.48
N ALA A 151 17.50 -16.07 11.68
CA ALA A 151 16.64 -15.23 10.85
C ALA A 151 17.09 -15.23 9.38
N ALA A 152 18.38 -15.06 9.13
CA ALA A 152 18.95 -15.10 7.77
C ALA A 152 18.74 -16.48 7.11
N ALA A 153 18.93 -17.58 7.86
CA ALA A 153 18.65 -18.92 7.35
C ALA A 153 17.15 -19.12 7.02
N SER A 154 16.24 -18.53 7.80
CA SER A 154 14.79 -18.54 7.50
C SER A 154 14.49 -17.80 6.18
N ILE A 155 15.12 -16.65 5.96
CA ILE A 155 14.98 -15.85 4.73
C ILE A 155 15.51 -16.62 3.51
N VAL A 156 16.65 -17.30 3.64
CA VAL A 156 17.20 -18.19 2.60
C VAL A 156 16.25 -19.34 2.32
N ARG A 157 15.74 -20.02 3.36
CA ARG A 157 14.81 -21.16 3.22
C ARG A 157 13.50 -20.76 2.56
N ARG A 158 12.95 -19.61 2.92
CA ARG A 158 11.69 -19.11 2.38
C ARG A 158 11.82 -18.62 0.95
N ASN A 159 12.92 -17.92 0.64
CA ASN A 159 13.24 -17.39 -0.68
C ASN A 159 12.03 -16.76 -1.39
N VAL A 160 11.41 -15.75 -0.77
CA VAL A 160 10.19 -15.12 -1.32
C VAL A 160 10.39 -14.65 -2.76
N HIS A 161 9.30 -14.67 -3.54
CA HIS A 161 9.30 -14.16 -4.90
C HIS A 161 9.68 -12.67 -4.92
N LEU A 162 10.45 -12.26 -5.92
CA LEU A 162 11.09 -10.95 -5.95
C LEU A 162 10.15 -9.81 -6.30
N THR A 163 8.96 -10.12 -6.82
CA THR A 163 7.87 -9.14 -6.99
C THR A 163 7.15 -8.83 -5.67
N TYR A 164 7.33 -9.63 -4.61
CA TYR A 164 6.90 -9.23 -3.27
C TYR A 164 7.92 -8.24 -2.69
N THR A 165 7.86 -7.01 -3.19
CA THR A 165 9.04 -6.14 -3.30
C THR A 165 9.55 -5.65 -1.95
N ASN A 166 8.68 -5.29 -1.02
CA ASN A 166 9.06 -4.85 0.33
C ASN A 166 9.88 -5.93 1.07
N VAL A 167 9.38 -7.16 1.17
CA VAL A 167 10.03 -8.29 1.85
C VAL A 167 11.24 -8.75 1.04
N ALA A 168 11.18 -8.70 -0.29
CA ALA A 168 12.33 -9.05 -1.12
C ALA A 168 13.52 -8.11 -0.89
N VAL A 169 13.28 -6.80 -0.80
CA VAL A 169 14.31 -5.79 -0.49
C VAL A 169 14.81 -5.98 0.95
N MET A 170 13.91 -6.15 1.92
CA MET A 170 14.28 -6.40 3.33
C MET A 170 15.17 -7.63 3.50
N GLY A 171 14.77 -8.77 2.95
CA GLY A 171 15.56 -10.00 3.03
C GLY A 171 16.89 -9.92 2.30
N THR A 172 16.98 -9.09 1.25
CA THR A 172 18.26 -8.79 0.57
C THR A 172 19.21 -8.05 1.50
N PHE A 173 18.73 -7.00 2.17
CA PHE A 173 19.54 -6.30 3.17
C PHE A 173 19.98 -7.22 4.32
N VAL A 174 19.04 -7.96 4.91
CA VAL A 174 19.34 -8.84 6.05
C VAL A 174 20.41 -9.87 5.69
N THR A 175 20.29 -10.54 4.53
CA THR A 175 21.27 -11.56 4.12
C THR A 175 22.63 -10.97 3.76
N LEU A 176 22.68 -9.81 3.10
CA LEU A 176 23.95 -9.09 2.83
C LEU A 176 24.66 -8.68 4.12
N ALA A 177 23.95 -7.97 5.01
CA ALA A 177 24.54 -7.43 6.23
C ALA A 177 24.88 -8.54 7.25
N ALA A 178 24.02 -9.56 7.38
CA ALA A 178 24.30 -10.74 8.21
C ALA A 178 25.51 -11.52 7.69
N GLY A 179 25.63 -11.73 6.37
CA GLY A 179 26.79 -12.40 5.77
C GLY A 179 28.11 -11.74 6.17
N LYS A 180 28.19 -10.41 6.06
CA LYS A 180 29.38 -9.66 6.52
C LYS A 180 29.60 -9.74 8.02
N LEU A 181 28.56 -9.48 8.79
CA LEU A 181 28.65 -9.45 10.26
C LEU A 181 29.09 -10.82 10.82
N LEU A 182 28.55 -11.90 10.28
CA LEU A 182 28.81 -13.26 10.74
C LEU A 182 30.08 -13.86 10.12
N ALA A 183 30.75 -13.15 9.20
CA ALA A 183 31.83 -13.67 8.37
C ALA A 183 31.42 -14.96 7.63
N ASP A 184 30.19 -14.96 7.11
CA ASP A 184 29.58 -16.05 6.35
C ASP A 184 29.59 -15.68 4.86
N GLU A 185 30.61 -16.16 4.15
CA GLU A 185 30.83 -15.86 2.73
C GLU A 185 29.72 -16.43 1.83
N GLU A 186 29.14 -17.59 2.20
CA GLU A 186 28.05 -18.21 1.43
C GLU A 186 26.76 -17.39 1.54
N LEU A 187 26.42 -16.95 2.75
CA LEU A 187 25.28 -16.07 2.99
C LEU A 187 25.44 -14.72 2.29
N PHE A 188 26.65 -14.16 2.32
CA PHE A 188 26.92 -12.90 1.61
C PHE A 188 26.79 -13.07 0.09
N ALA A 189 27.33 -14.16 -0.48
CA ALA A 189 27.18 -14.49 -1.90
C ALA A 189 25.71 -14.69 -2.30
N TYR A 190 24.92 -15.36 -1.46
CA TYR A 190 23.47 -15.47 -1.64
C TYR A 190 22.80 -14.08 -1.66
N GLY A 191 23.17 -13.20 -0.72
CA GLY A 191 22.66 -11.82 -0.68
C GLY A 191 22.97 -11.03 -1.96
N LYS A 192 24.19 -11.16 -2.50
CA LYS A 192 24.58 -10.52 -3.77
C LYS A 192 23.79 -11.06 -4.96
N ASP A 193 23.65 -12.38 -5.08
CA ASP A 193 22.79 -13.00 -6.10
C ASP A 193 21.34 -12.52 -5.97
N ARG A 194 20.81 -12.48 -4.74
CA ARG A 194 19.45 -12.00 -4.47
C ARG A 194 19.25 -10.55 -4.89
N MET A 195 20.23 -9.67 -4.63
CA MET A 195 20.21 -8.28 -5.10
C MET A 195 20.13 -8.21 -6.63
N VAL A 196 20.97 -8.95 -7.34
CA VAL A 196 20.93 -8.99 -8.82
C VAL A 196 19.59 -9.49 -9.33
N ARG A 197 19.05 -10.57 -8.75
CA ARG A 197 17.74 -11.09 -9.15
C ARG A 197 16.62 -10.08 -8.86
N LEU A 198 16.65 -9.43 -7.69
CA LEU A 198 15.69 -8.39 -7.31
C LEU A 198 15.71 -7.24 -8.31
N THR A 199 16.91 -6.75 -8.64
CA THR A 199 17.11 -5.70 -9.63
C THR A 199 16.56 -6.10 -11.00
N ARG A 200 16.79 -7.34 -11.46
CA ARG A 200 16.21 -7.85 -12.70
C ARG A 200 14.69 -7.95 -12.65
N ALA A 201 14.12 -8.37 -11.52
CA ALA A 201 12.68 -8.45 -11.35
C ALA A 201 12.02 -7.06 -11.44
N ILE A 202 12.58 -6.05 -10.78
CA ILE A 202 12.12 -4.65 -10.90
C ILE A 202 12.35 -4.13 -12.32
N ASP A 203 13.48 -4.47 -12.93
CA ASP A 203 13.78 -4.00 -14.28
C ASP A 203 12.90 -4.63 -15.35
N SER A 204 12.20 -5.74 -15.10
CA SER A 204 11.26 -6.31 -16.07
C SER A 204 10.19 -5.31 -16.54
N THR A 205 9.54 -4.61 -15.61
CA THR A 205 8.58 -3.54 -15.89
C THR A 205 9.18 -2.15 -15.78
N GLY A 206 10.43 -2.08 -15.32
CA GLY A 206 11.02 -0.85 -14.84
C GLY A 206 10.45 -0.37 -13.50
N SER A 207 9.48 -1.06 -12.90
CA SER A 207 8.67 -0.60 -11.77
C SER A 207 8.61 -1.62 -10.61
N PHE A 208 7.91 -1.24 -9.56
CA PHE A 208 7.67 -2.02 -8.35
C PHE A 208 6.26 -2.62 -8.43
N THR A 209 6.12 -3.93 -8.21
CA THR A 209 4.80 -4.62 -8.24
C THR A 209 3.89 -4.18 -7.09
N GLU A 210 4.46 -3.81 -5.94
CA GLU A 210 3.73 -3.13 -4.87
C GLU A 210 3.61 -1.63 -5.15
N PHE A 211 3.09 -1.32 -6.34
CA PHE A 211 3.11 0.01 -6.92
C PHE A 211 2.37 1.03 -6.08
N ASN A 212 2.98 2.22 -6.03
CA ASN A 212 2.42 3.44 -5.49
C ASN A 212 1.78 3.26 -4.10
N SER A 213 2.39 2.41 -3.29
CA SER A 213 2.02 2.18 -1.90
C SER A 213 2.83 3.13 -1.01
N PRO A 214 2.22 4.14 -0.36
CA PRO A 214 2.93 5.05 0.52
C PRO A 214 3.72 4.32 1.62
N SER A 215 3.10 3.30 2.23
CA SER A 215 3.70 2.52 3.30
C SER A 215 4.88 1.69 2.82
N TYR A 216 4.72 0.97 1.70
CA TYR A 216 5.80 0.12 1.20
C TYR A 216 6.90 0.89 0.47
N TRP A 217 6.59 2.05 -0.10
CA TRP A 217 7.61 2.97 -0.56
C TRP A 217 8.55 3.38 0.59
N GLY A 218 7.99 3.69 1.77
CA GLY A 218 8.78 3.98 2.97
C GLY A 218 9.65 2.80 3.41
N VAL A 219 9.12 1.57 3.43
CA VAL A 219 9.87 0.35 3.76
C VAL A 219 11.03 0.11 2.80
N VAL A 220 10.78 0.24 1.49
CA VAL A 220 11.83 0.06 0.46
C VAL A 220 12.87 1.17 0.58
N LEU A 221 12.46 2.43 0.78
CA LEU A 221 13.39 3.55 0.97
C LEU A 221 14.28 3.33 2.20
N GLN A 222 13.69 2.93 3.33
CA GLN A 222 14.43 2.61 4.56
C GLN A 222 15.45 1.52 4.28
N THR A 223 15.03 0.43 3.65
CA THR A 223 15.93 -0.70 3.44
C THR A 223 17.07 -0.39 2.47
N LEU A 224 16.82 0.32 1.36
CA LEU A 224 17.89 0.78 0.46
C LEU A 224 18.84 1.77 1.14
N THR A 225 18.32 2.56 2.08
CA THR A 225 19.15 3.44 2.92
C THR A 225 20.06 2.62 3.84
N LEU A 226 19.52 1.58 4.48
CA LEU A 226 20.28 0.69 5.36
C LEU A 226 21.35 -0.13 4.61
N ILE A 227 21.08 -0.58 3.39
CA ILE A 227 22.10 -1.21 2.53
C ILE A 227 23.25 -0.24 2.32
N ARG A 228 22.96 1.01 1.93
CA ARG A 228 23.96 2.06 1.73
C ARG A 228 24.78 2.37 2.99
N GLU A 229 24.15 2.34 4.16
CA GLU A 229 24.80 2.67 5.44
C GLU A 229 25.63 1.52 6.02
N HIS A 230 25.28 0.26 5.71
CA HIS A 230 25.79 -0.90 6.45
C HIS A 230 26.42 -2.00 5.60
N VAL A 231 26.41 -1.89 4.26
CA VAL A 231 27.01 -2.90 3.36
C VAL A 231 28.10 -2.28 2.50
N ASP A 232 29.36 -2.44 2.91
CA ASP A 232 30.54 -1.90 2.21
C ASP A 232 31.05 -2.79 1.04
N ASP A 233 30.29 -2.87 -0.06
CA ASP A 233 30.65 -3.63 -1.26
C ASP A 233 30.29 -2.83 -2.51
N GLU A 234 31.26 -2.58 -3.39
CA GLU A 234 31.11 -1.64 -4.52
C GLU A 234 29.99 -2.05 -5.49
N GLU A 235 29.89 -3.34 -5.81
CA GLU A 235 28.86 -3.86 -6.73
C GLU A 235 27.45 -3.75 -6.13
N VAL A 236 27.33 -4.04 -4.83
CA VAL A 236 26.05 -3.88 -4.10
C VAL A 236 25.64 -2.42 -4.05
N LEU A 237 26.57 -1.51 -3.73
CA LEU A 237 26.29 -0.08 -3.62
C LEU A 237 25.91 0.53 -4.96
N GLU A 238 26.56 0.14 -6.05
CA GLU A 238 26.19 0.59 -7.39
C GLU A 238 24.74 0.21 -7.77
N LEU A 239 24.35 -1.06 -7.53
CA LEU A 239 22.98 -1.49 -7.78
C LEU A 239 21.98 -0.84 -6.84
N ASN A 240 22.36 -0.60 -5.59
CA ASN A 240 21.52 0.06 -4.60
C ASN A 240 21.22 1.50 -5.00
N ASP A 241 22.22 2.26 -5.48
CA ASP A 241 22.03 3.64 -5.94
C ASP A 241 21.10 3.72 -7.15
N ARG A 242 21.24 2.78 -8.10
CA ARG A 242 20.32 2.69 -9.26
C ARG A 242 18.89 2.37 -8.83
N LEU A 243 18.70 1.44 -7.90
CA LEU A 243 17.37 1.12 -7.34
C LEU A 243 16.78 2.30 -6.57
N HIS A 244 17.60 3.03 -5.82
CA HIS A 244 17.19 4.21 -5.09
C HIS A 244 16.70 5.31 -6.04
N ASP A 245 17.43 5.59 -7.11
CA ASP A 245 16.96 6.52 -8.15
C ASP A 245 15.66 6.05 -8.81
N ARG A 246 15.53 4.75 -9.09
CA ARG A 246 14.29 4.18 -9.65
C ARG A 246 13.10 4.33 -8.70
N LEU A 247 13.32 4.14 -7.40
CA LEU A 247 12.31 4.31 -6.37
C LEU A 247 11.79 5.77 -6.31
N TRP A 248 12.69 6.75 -6.46
CA TRP A 248 12.31 8.16 -6.54
C TRP A 248 11.59 8.51 -7.83
N LEU A 249 11.99 7.92 -8.97
CA LEU A 249 11.26 8.08 -10.23
C LEU A 249 9.82 7.56 -10.11
N HIS A 250 9.65 6.40 -9.49
CA HIS A 250 8.33 5.79 -9.25
C HIS A 250 7.44 6.68 -8.37
N PHE A 251 7.99 7.27 -7.29
CA PHE A 251 7.28 8.21 -6.42
C PHE A 251 6.83 9.47 -7.17
N LEU A 252 7.77 10.13 -7.84
CA LEU A 252 7.53 11.41 -8.50
C LEU A 252 6.63 11.30 -9.74
N ALA A 253 6.47 10.10 -10.29
CA ALA A 253 5.52 9.87 -11.37
C ALA A 253 4.08 10.21 -10.96
N ARG A 254 3.75 10.09 -9.67
CA ARG A 254 2.39 10.26 -9.11
C ARG A 254 2.30 11.30 -7.99
N TRP A 255 3.42 11.92 -7.64
CA TRP A 255 3.45 13.05 -6.73
C TRP A 255 2.72 14.26 -7.33
N HIS A 256 1.81 14.84 -6.54
CA HIS A 256 1.08 16.05 -6.89
C HIS A 256 1.46 17.21 -5.95
N PRO A 257 2.40 18.08 -6.36
CA PRO A 257 2.86 19.19 -5.54
C PRO A 257 1.75 20.09 -4.98
N PRO A 258 0.68 20.45 -5.74
CA PRO A 258 -0.38 21.31 -5.24
C PRO A 258 -1.13 20.74 -4.02
N THR A 259 -1.41 19.43 -3.98
CA THR A 259 -2.08 18.79 -2.83
C THR A 259 -1.09 18.21 -1.82
N ARG A 260 0.18 18.06 -2.20
CA ARG A 260 1.22 17.34 -1.45
C ARG A 260 0.84 15.88 -1.15
N GLN A 261 0.18 15.24 -2.10
CA GLN A 261 -0.28 13.86 -1.98
C GLN A 261 0.24 13.00 -3.14
N LEU A 262 0.24 11.68 -2.95
CA LEU A 262 0.42 10.72 -4.02
C LEU A 262 -0.95 10.40 -4.64
N SER A 263 -1.10 10.64 -5.95
CA SER A 263 -2.29 10.22 -6.70
C SER A 263 -2.29 8.72 -6.98
N GLY A 264 -3.42 8.15 -7.40
CA GLY A 264 -3.58 6.71 -7.65
C GLY A 264 -3.03 6.24 -9.01
N PRO A 265 -3.23 4.96 -9.37
CA PRO A 265 -3.81 3.89 -8.54
C PRO A 265 -2.81 3.39 -7.49
N MET A 266 -3.27 2.72 -6.42
CA MET A 266 -2.38 2.17 -5.37
C MET A 266 -2.63 0.68 -5.16
N ALA A 267 -1.56 -0.12 -5.21
CA ALA A 267 -1.64 -1.55 -4.95
C ALA A 267 -1.95 -1.84 -3.48
N ARG A 268 -1.39 -1.05 -2.55
CA ARG A 268 -1.51 -1.27 -1.10
C ARG A 268 -1.53 0.06 -0.38
N CYS A 269 -2.58 0.34 0.38
CA CYS A 269 -2.80 1.64 1.02
C CYS A 269 -3.53 1.46 2.35
N TYR A 270 -3.00 2.10 3.40
CA TYR A 270 -3.57 2.09 4.76
C TYR A 270 -4.20 3.43 5.16
N SER A 271 -3.95 4.48 4.36
CA SER A 271 -4.50 5.82 4.55
C SER A 271 -4.57 6.54 3.21
N ASN A 272 -5.70 7.19 2.92
CA ASN A 272 -5.87 8.00 1.71
C ASN A 272 -5.11 9.34 1.77
N ASP A 273 -4.62 9.71 2.95
CA ASP A 273 -3.75 10.86 3.16
C ASP A 273 -2.34 10.36 3.47
N LEU A 274 -1.37 10.77 2.66
CA LEU A 274 0.05 10.49 2.88
C LEU A 274 0.53 11.12 4.19
N GLY A 275 0.01 12.30 4.53
CA GLY A 275 0.51 13.16 5.59
C GLY A 275 1.96 13.57 5.34
N VAL A 276 2.74 13.61 6.41
CA VAL A 276 4.18 13.89 6.34
C VAL A 276 4.92 12.87 7.22
N PRO A 277 4.99 11.59 6.82
CA PRO A 277 5.55 10.55 7.66
C PRO A 277 7.05 10.83 7.91
N PRO A 278 7.62 10.43 9.07
CA PRO A 278 8.98 10.82 9.45
C PRO A 278 10.04 10.45 8.42
N PHE A 279 9.95 9.27 7.78
CA PHE A 279 10.87 8.87 6.71
C PHE A 279 10.85 9.87 5.55
N LEU A 280 9.67 10.35 5.15
CA LEU A 280 9.52 11.28 4.03
C LEU A 280 9.97 12.69 4.42
N ALA A 281 9.59 13.16 5.62
CA ALA A 281 10.06 14.44 6.16
C ALA A 281 11.60 14.51 6.16
N LYS A 282 12.26 13.44 6.61
CA LYS A 282 13.71 13.33 6.61
C LYS A 282 14.28 13.26 5.19
N ALA A 283 13.74 12.37 4.36
CA ALA A 283 14.21 12.17 2.98
C ALA A 283 14.21 13.48 2.18
N VAL A 284 13.12 14.24 2.25
CA VAL A 284 12.96 15.52 1.55
C VAL A 284 13.52 16.72 2.31
N ARG A 285 14.30 16.50 3.39
CA ARG A 285 14.94 17.57 4.18
C ARG A 285 13.97 18.66 4.64
N GLY A 286 12.76 18.26 5.02
CA GLY A 286 11.74 19.16 5.56
C GLY A 286 10.99 20.01 4.54
N GLU A 287 11.14 19.78 3.23
CA GLU A 287 10.42 20.52 2.17
C GLU A 287 8.89 20.39 2.29
N LEU A 288 8.39 19.30 2.86
CA LEU A 288 6.97 19.09 3.12
C LEU A 288 6.53 19.60 4.51
N GLY A 289 7.45 20.22 5.26
CA GLY A 289 7.33 20.48 6.70
C GLY A 289 7.89 19.31 7.53
N ALA A 290 8.00 19.54 8.84
CA ALA A 290 8.16 18.48 9.82
C ALA A 290 6.93 18.51 10.74
N PRO A 291 6.14 17.44 10.83
CA PRO A 291 5.08 17.40 11.82
C PRO A 291 5.72 17.40 13.21
N VAL A 292 5.03 18.02 14.17
CA VAL A 292 5.31 17.74 15.58
C VAL A 292 5.05 16.26 15.79
N PRO A 293 6.00 15.46 16.30
CA PRO A 293 5.76 14.05 16.56
C PRO A 293 4.53 13.92 17.47
N SER A 294 3.47 13.32 16.96
CA SER A 294 2.27 13.01 17.74
C SER A 294 2.59 11.88 18.73
N PRO A 295 1.86 11.79 19.86
CA PRO A 295 1.97 10.63 20.74
C PRO A 295 1.74 9.35 19.93
N VAL A 296 2.77 8.50 19.88
CA VAL A 296 2.66 7.16 19.29
C VAL A 296 1.97 6.26 20.32
N ARG A 297 0.96 5.48 19.90
CA ARG A 297 0.31 4.50 20.79
C ARG A 297 0.95 3.13 20.55
N GLY A 298 1.86 2.74 21.42
CA GLY A 298 2.59 1.47 21.35
C GLY A 298 3.48 1.25 20.12
N GLU A 299 3.56 2.20 19.18
CA GLU A 299 4.35 2.10 17.94
C GLU A 299 5.76 2.68 18.13
N MET A 300 6.78 1.88 17.82
CA MET A 300 8.18 2.24 18.03
C MET A 300 8.92 2.56 16.74
N ALA A 301 8.37 2.19 15.57
CA ALA A 301 8.99 2.43 14.26
C ALA A 301 9.31 3.90 14.02
N THR A 302 8.47 4.83 14.51
CA THR A 302 8.73 6.29 14.43
C THR A 302 10.06 6.68 15.06
N GLY A 303 10.44 6.05 16.17
CA GLY A 303 11.73 6.30 16.82
C GLY A 303 12.89 5.70 16.04
N VAL A 304 12.70 4.53 15.40
CA VAL A 304 13.71 3.92 14.53
C VAL A 304 14.05 4.85 13.37
N GLU A 305 13.09 5.63 12.87
CA GLU A 305 13.35 6.63 11.82
C GLU A 305 14.39 7.69 12.22
N SER A 306 14.60 7.93 13.53
CA SER A 306 15.68 8.81 14.00
C SER A 306 17.09 8.26 13.75
N CYS A 307 17.20 6.95 13.53
CA CYS A 307 18.47 6.23 13.39
C CYS A 307 18.91 6.01 11.93
N VAL A 308 18.12 6.47 10.95
CA VAL A 308 18.32 6.21 9.51
C VAL A 308 18.59 7.51 8.74
N ASP A 309 19.66 7.58 7.93
CA ASP A 309 20.02 8.78 7.15
C ASP A 309 19.35 8.82 5.77
N TYR A 310 18.06 9.10 5.72
CA TYR A 310 17.34 9.21 4.44
C TYR A 310 17.93 10.30 3.53
N ARG A 311 18.06 9.98 2.24
CA ARG A 311 18.55 10.93 1.23
C ARG A 311 17.59 11.02 0.05
N MET A 312 17.48 12.22 -0.47
CA MET A 312 16.80 12.52 -1.72
C MET A 312 17.85 12.95 -2.75
N PRO A 313 17.87 12.38 -3.97
CA PRO A 313 18.74 12.84 -5.05
C PRO A 313 18.45 14.30 -5.42
N ASP A 314 19.47 15.06 -5.82
CA ASP A 314 19.32 16.50 -6.11
C ASP A 314 18.30 16.80 -7.22
N TRP A 315 18.16 15.90 -8.19
CA TRP A 315 17.23 16.03 -9.31
C TRP A 315 15.75 15.92 -8.90
N VAL A 316 15.46 15.39 -7.73
CA VAL A 316 14.09 15.24 -7.20
C VAL A 316 13.50 16.57 -6.77
N LEU A 317 14.32 17.45 -6.15
CA LEU A 317 13.83 18.65 -5.48
C LEU A 317 12.96 19.57 -6.37
N PRO A 318 13.33 19.86 -7.64
CA PRO A 318 12.48 20.68 -8.51
C PRO A 318 11.10 20.04 -8.76
N ARG A 319 11.05 18.71 -8.96
CA ARG A 319 9.82 17.96 -9.23
C ARG A 319 8.94 17.77 -7.99
N LEU A 320 9.55 17.78 -6.81
CA LEU A 320 8.82 17.76 -5.55
C LEU A 320 8.07 19.08 -5.32
N ARG A 321 8.68 20.21 -5.68
CA ARG A 321 8.12 21.55 -5.43
C ARG A 321 7.08 21.98 -6.45
N GLU A 322 7.27 21.61 -7.71
CA GLU A 322 6.48 22.15 -8.80
C GLU A 322 6.14 21.08 -9.84
N LEU A 323 4.89 21.12 -10.28
CA LEU A 323 4.44 20.33 -11.41
C LEU A 323 4.76 21.12 -12.69
N ALA A 324 5.62 20.56 -13.55
CA ALA A 324 6.08 21.26 -14.76
C ALA A 324 4.94 21.64 -15.74
N GLY A 325 3.81 20.95 -15.67
CA GLY A 325 2.62 21.16 -16.48
C GLY A 325 1.66 20.00 -16.32
N GLU A 326 0.47 20.13 -16.90
CA GLU A 326 -0.47 19.02 -16.97
C GLU A 326 0.16 17.83 -17.70
N ARG A 327 -0.03 16.62 -17.15
CA ARG A 327 0.53 15.41 -17.74
C ARG A 327 -0.29 14.18 -17.39
N GLU A 328 -0.27 13.24 -18.32
CA GLU A 328 -0.67 11.86 -18.10
C GLU A 328 0.58 10.99 -17.97
N HIS A 329 0.63 10.17 -16.93
CA HIS A 329 1.67 9.17 -16.73
C HIS A 329 1.06 7.77 -16.84
N ARG A 330 1.66 6.90 -17.66
CA ARG A 330 1.30 5.48 -17.77
C ARG A 330 2.47 4.62 -17.33
N GLU A 331 2.17 3.49 -16.72
CA GLU A 331 3.21 2.60 -16.19
C GLU A 331 2.74 1.16 -16.13
N LEU A 332 3.56 0.27 -16.69
CA LEU A 332 3.46 -1.17 -16.49
C LEU A 332 3.98 -1.53 -15.09
N PHE A 333 3.19 -2.29 -14.32
CA PHE A 333 3.55 -2.71 -12.96
C PHE A 333 3.88 -4.19 -12.87
N THR A 334 3.24 -5.04 -13.69
CA THR A 334 3.43 -6.50 -13.66
C THR A 334 3.50 -7.09 -15.07
N GLU A 335 4.44 -8.02 -15.28
CA GLU A 335 4.56 -8.82 -16.52
C GLU A 335 3.87 -10.19 -16.37
N THR A 336 2.58 -10.17 -16.04
CA THR A 336 1.74 -11.38 -16.00
C THR A 336 1.04 -11.57 -17.35
N PRO A 337 0.40 -12.73 -17.62
CA PRO A 337 -0.44 -12.91 -18.82
C PRO A 337 -1.51 -11.81 -18.99
N SER A 338 -1.92 -11.19 -17.89
CA SER A 338 -2.82 -10.02 -17.86
C SER A 338 -2.12 -8.87 -17.10
N PRO A 339 -1.27 -8.09 -17.79
CA PRO A 339 -0.40 -7.11 -17.15
C PRO A 339 -1.20 -5.97 -16.48
N GLU A 340 -0.84 -5.62 -15.25
CA GLU A 340 -1.39 -4.44 -14.57
C GLU A 340 -0.70 -3.18 -15.09
N THR A 341 -1.50 -2.24 -15.58
CA THR A 341 -1.04 -0.94 -16.09
C THR A 341 -1.81 0.17 -15.41
N GLY A 342 -1.08 1.09 -14.77
CA GLY A 342 -1.66 2.30 -14.18
C GLY A 342 -1.64 3.46 -15.16
N THR A 343 -2.67 4.30 -15.10
CA THR A 343 -2.69 5.63 -15.71
C THR A 343 -2.95 6.66 -14.62
N THR A 344 -2.23 7.79 -14.63
CA THR A 344 -2.38 8.87 -13.65
C THR A 344 -2.37 10.21 -14.37
N TRP A 345 -3.43 10.98 -14.23
CA TRP A 345 -3.52 12.38 -14.64
C TRP A 345 -3.13 13.30 -13.49
N LEU A 346 -2.38 14.34 -13.82
CA LEU A 346 -1.96 15.40 -12.90
C LEU A 346 -2.12 16.74 -13.62
N ASP A 347 -2.89 17.67 -13.06
CA ASP A 347 -2.90 19.08 -13.47
C ASP A 347 -2.63 20.01 -12.28
N ALA A 348 -2.88 21.31 -12.41
CA ALA A 348 -2.62 22.27 -11.33
C ALA A 348 -3.59 22.17 -10.14
N VAL A 349 -4.71 21.46 -10.30
CA VAL A 349 -5.82 21.39 -9.34
C VAL A 349 -6.17 19.96 -8.99
N THR A 350 -6.30 19.07 -9.98
CA THR A 350 -6.78 17.70 -9.81
C THR A 350 -5.76 16.65 -10.17
N THR A 351 -5.98 15.48 -9.60
CA THR A 351 -5.33 14.24 -10.00
C THR A 351 -6.35 13.14 -10.08
N LEU A 352 -6.18 12.21 -11.02
CA LEU A 352 -7.00 11.01 -11.11
C LEU A 352 -6.15 9.89 -11.66
N GLY A 353 -6.10 8.76 -10.97
CA GLY A 353 -5.41 7.59 -11.48
C GLY A 353 -6.20 6.31 -11.32
N SER A 354 -6.10 5.46 -12.34
CA SER A 354 -6.77 4.17 -12.43
C SER A 354 -5.78 3.06 -12.81
N VAL A 355 -6.06 1.84 -12.36
CA VAL A 355 -5.41 0.62 -12.86
C VAL A 355 -6.36 -0.10 -13.80
N ASN A 356 -5.83 -0.63 -14.90
CA ASN A 356 -6.62 -1.28 -15.94
C ASN A 356 -7.47 -2.45 -15.42
N HIS A 357 -6.99 -3.20 -14.42
CA HIS A 357 -7.73 -4.30 -13.80
C HIS A 357 -7.18 -4.62 -12.39
N GLN A 358 -8.02 -4.60 -11.35
CA GLN A 358 -7.59 -4.99 -9.99
C GLN A 358 -8.77 -5.37 -9.08
N ASP A 359 -8.51 -6.18 -8.05
CA ASP A 359 -9.46 -6.47 -6.98
C ASP A 359 -9.83 -5.23 -6.14
N THR A 360 -10.95 -5.30 -5.41
CA THR A 360 -11.46 -4.20 -4.57
C THR A 360 -11.22 -4.43 -3.08
N TRP A 361 -10.16 -5.15 -2.70
CA TRP A 361 -9.84 -5.32 -1.28
C TRP A 361 -9.59 -3.96 -0.60
N LEU A 362 -9.92 -3.83 0.68
CA LEU A 362 -9.84 -2.60 1.49
C LEU A 362 -8.54 -1.78 1.30
N GLN A 363 -7.41 -2.45 1.05
CA GLN A 363 -6.11 -1.80 0.88
C GLN A 363 -5.78 -1.42 -0.58
N ARG A 364 -6.66 -1.71 -1.54
CA ARG A 364 -6.50 -1.31 -2.94
C ARG A 364 -7.11 0.07 -3.16
N ARG A 365 -6.53 0.82 -4.09
CA ARG A 365 -7.12 2.04 -4.64
C ARG A 365 -7.09 1.95 -6.17
N PRO A 366 -7.98 1.16 -6.77
CA PRO A 366 -7.93 0.89 -8.20
C PRO A 366 -8.37 2.10 -9.04
N LEU A 367 -9.15 3.02 -8.46
CA LEU A 367 -9.47 4.33 -9.02
C LEU A 367 -9.50 5.36 -7.89
N PHE A 368 -8.59 6.33 -7.94
CA PHE A 368 -8.31 7.26 -6.85
C PHE A 368 -7.79 8.60 -7.36
N GLY A 369 -8.19 9.68 -6.70
CA GLY A 369 -7.81 11.03 -7.11
C GLY A 369 -7.87 12.05 -5.98
N HIS A 370 -7.21 13.18 -6.20
CA HIS A 370 -7.19 14.31 -5.27
C HIS A 370 -7.61 15.59 -5.99
N TRP A 371 -8.07 16.58 -5.23
CA TRP A 371 -8.16 17.95 -5.70
C TRP A 371 -7.73 18.95 -4.63
N VAL A 372 -7.22 20.10 -5.04
CA VAL A 372 -6.94 21.23 -4.14
C VAL A 372 -8.26 21.91 -3.78
N ARG A 373 -8.68 21.93 -2.52
CA ARG A 373 -9.92 22.59 -2.07
C ARG A 373 -9.77 24.13 -2.04
N PRO A 374 -10.88 24.90 -1.96
CA PRO A 374 -10.82 26.36 -1.89
C PRO A 374 -9.99 26.92 -0.72
N ASP A 375 -9.86 26.17 0.37
CA ASP A 375 -9.06 26.51 1.55
C ASP A 375 -7.57 26.12 1.42
N GLY A 376 -7.16 25.54 0.29
CA GLY A 376 -5.81 25.05 0.03
C GLY A 376 -5.51 23.66 0.60
N THR A 377 -6.45 23.02 1.29
CA THR A 377 -6.31 21.62 1.74
C THR A 377 -6.59 20.64 0.59
N SER A 378 -6.30 19.35 0.77
CA SER A 378 -6.64 18.34 -0.24
C SER A 378 -8.01 17.74 0.06
N GLY A 379 -8.86 17.64 -0.97
CA GLY A 379 -9.92 16.64 -1.03
C GLY A 379 -9.43 15.38 -1.72
N HIS A 380 -10.14 14.27 -1.57
CA HIS A 380 -9.85 13.04 -2.31
C HIS A 380 -11.11 12.27 -2.67
N LEU A 381 -11.04 11.50 -3.75
CA LEU A 381 -12.04 10.50 -4.11
C LEU A 381 -11.40 9.12 -4.17
N HIS A 382 -12.16 8.10 -3.81
CA HIS A 382 -11.76 6.72 -4.03
C HIS A 382 -12.96 5.84 -4.36
N VAL A 383 -12.74 4.87 -5.25
CA VAL A 383 -13.75 3.89 -5.65
C VAL A 383 -13.45 2.55 -4.99
N HIS A 384 -14.47 1.97 -4.38
CA HIS A 384 -14.40 0.68 -3.70
C HIS A 384 -15.77 -0.01 -3.72
N LEU A 385 -15.79 -1.30 -3.37
CA LEU A 385 -17.00 -2.10 -3.33
C LEU A 385 -17.34 -2.38 -1.87
N MET A 386 -18.57 -2.12 -1.45
CA MET A 386 -19.01 -2.34 -0.07
C MET A 386 -20.08 -3.42 0.02
N LYS A 387 -19.95 -4.28 1.04
CA LYS A 387 -20.97 -5.23 1.46
C LYS A 387 -21.43 -4.89 2.86
N ASP A 388 -22.74 -4.88 3.02
CA ASP A 388 -23.40 -4.95 4.31
C ASP A 388 -23.91 -6.36 4.51
N ASP A 389 -23.41 -7.10 5.50
CA ASP A 389 -23.85 -8.47 5.79
C ASP A 389 -25.06 -8.56 6.74
N GLY A 390 -25.54 -7.40 7.22
CA GLY A 390 -26.58 -7.26 8.23
C GLY A 390 -26.07 -6.88 9.61
N ALA A 391 -24.81 -7.19 9.93
CA ALA A 391 -24.15 -6.83 11.17
C ALA A 391 -23.32 -5.55 11.00
N GLU A 392 -22.55 -5.46 9.91
CA GLU A 392 -21.69 -4.31 9.61
C GLU A 392 -21.50 -4.09 8.11
N ASP A 393 -21.04 -2.89 7.77
CA ASP A 393 -20.73 -2.46 6.39
C ASP A 393 -19.21 -2.39 6.22
N PHE A 394 -18.68 -3.05 5.18
CA PHE A 394 -17.25 -3.20 4.97
C PHE A 394 -16.87 -3.33 3.49
N ASP A 395 -15.59 -3.10 3.18
CA ASP A 395 -15.02 -3.32 1.85
C ASP A 395 -15.04 -4.80 1.45
N PHE A 396 -15.69 -5.09 0.33
CA PHE A 396 -15.88 -6.42 -0.21
C PHE A 396 -14.77 -6.77 -1.22
N ALA A 397 -13.97 -7.79 -0.91
CA ALA A 397 -12.74 -8.13 -1.62
C ALA A 397 -12.95 -8.99 -2.89
N SER A 398 -14.16 -9.48 -3.11
CA SER A 398 -14.52 -10.27 -4.31
C SER A 398 -14.79 -9.41 -5.54
N GLY A 399 -14.89 -8.09 -5.39
CA GLY A 399 -15.05 -7.19 -6.53
C GLY A 399 -13.80 -7.10 -7.39
N VAL A 400 -14.02 -6.81 -8.66
CA VAL A 400 -12.99 -6.58 -9.68
C VAL A 400 -13.35 -5.33 -10.45
N LEU A 401 -12.44 -4.35 -10.49
CA LEU A 401 -12.62 -3.12 -11.25
C LEU A 401 -11.71 -3.14 -12.49
N SER A 402 -12.33 -3.02 -13.66
CA SER A 402 -11.65 -2.84 -14.95
C SER A 402 -11.80 -1.41 -15.42
N THR A 403 -10.73 -0.79 -15.90
CA THR A 403 -10.76 0.63 -16.31
C THR A 403 -9.98 0.91 -17.58
N VAL A 404 -10.37 1.98 -18.26
CA VAL A 404 -9.53 2.67 -19.25
C VAL A 404 -9.61 4.17 -19.00
N GLN A 405 -8.48 4.84 -19.06
CA GLN A 405 -8.35 6.26 -18.74
C GLN A 405 -7.74 7.05 -19.90
N SER A 406 -8.18 8.29 -20.08
CA SER A 406 -7.54 9.31 -20.90
C SER A 406 -7.65 10.67 -20.19
N GLY A 407 -6.52 11.23 -19.78
CA GLY A 407 -6.46 12.44 -18.96
C GLY A 407 -7.32 12.30 -17.69
N PRO A 408 -8.15 13.30 -17.36
CA PRO A 408 -9.00 13.28 -16.16
C PRO A 408 -10.28 12.43 -16.31
N HIS A 409 -10.37 11.56 -17.32
CA HIS A 409 -11.58 10.83 -17.70
C HIS A 409 -11.36 9.32 -17.70
N VAL A 410 -12.22 8.60 -16.99
CA VAL A 410 -12.14 7.14 -16.82
C VAL A 410 -13.47 6.50 -17.21
N ALA A 411 -13.42 5.47 -18.06
CA ALA A 411 -14.50 4.50 -18.20
C ALA A 411 -14.19 3.29 -17.31
N TRP A 412 -15.18 2.80 -16.59
CA TRP A 412 -15.02 1.75 -15.59
C TRP A 412 -16.10 0.67 -15.75
N LEU A 413 -15.73 -0.56 -15.40
CA LEU A 413 -16.60 -1.72 -15.31
C LEU A 413 -16.27 -2.48 -14.03
N ALA A 414 -17.26 -2.63 -13.17
CA ALA A 414 -17.18 -3.42 -11.94
C ALA A 414 -17.84 -4.78 -12.15
N GLY A 415 -17.11 -5.84 -11.81
CA GLY A 415 -17.58 -7.23 -11.80
C GLY A 415 -17.16 -7.92 -10.49
N PHE A 416 -17.30 -9.25 -10.45
CA PHE A 416 -17.04 -10.06 -9.27
C PHE A 416 -16.29 -11.34 -9.62
N ALA A 417 -15.40 -11.77 -8.75
CA ALA A 417 -14.65 -13.01 -8.92
C ALA A 417 -15.04 -14.09 -7.90
N CYS A 418 -14.93 -15.35 -8.32
CA CYS A 418 -15.04 -16.54 -7.46
C CYS A 418 -14.12 -17.64 -8.02
N PRO A 419 -13.24 -18.27 -7.20
CA PRO A 419 -13.05 -18.01 -5.78
C PRO A 419 -12.40 -16.64 -5.51
N ALA A 420 -12.87 -15.95 -4.47
CA ALA A 420 -12.29 -14.69 -3.99
C ALA A 420 -12.69 -14.43 -2.53
N GLY A 421 -11.96 -13.54 -1.85
CA GLY A 421 -12.21 -13.23 -0.44
C GLY A 421 -13.49 -12.42 -0.18
N ASP A 422 -14.08 -12.59 1.00
CA ASP A 422 -15.18 -11.76 1.49
C ASP A 422 -14.67 -10.39 1.96
N ARG A 423 -13.99 -10.33 3.12
CA ARG A 423 -13.32 -9.12 3.63
C ARG A 423 -11.86 -9.06 3.23
N HIS A 424 -11.20 -10.22 3.14
CA HIS A 424 -9.78 -10.32 2.87
C HIS A 424 -9.51 -11.20 1.66
N HIS A 425 -8.83 -10.64 0.67
CA HIS A 425 -8.57 -11.24 -0.64
C HIS A 425 -7.99 -12.68 -0.71
N HIS A 426 -7.59 -13.28 0.42
CA HIS A 426 -7.07 -14.66 0.54
C HIS A 426 -7.41 -15.41 1.86
N LEU A 427 -8.05 -14.79 2.86
CA LEU A 427 -8.20 -15.42 4.20
C LEU A 427 -9.61 -15.94 4.49
N ASP A 428 -10.61 -15.33 3.87
CA ASP A 428 -12.03 -15.67 4.01
C ASP A 428 -12.63 -15.87 2.61
N MET A 429 -12.05 -16.83 1.89
CA MET A 429 -12.44 -17.15 0.52
C MET A 429 -13.89 -17.64 0.47
N ILE A 430 -14.64 -17.09 -0.49
CA ILE A 430 -15.92 -17.62 -0.98
C ILE A 430 -15.57 -18.55 -2.14
N GLU A 431 -15.79 -19.84 -1.96
CA GLU A 431 -15.51 -20.87 -2.97
C GLU A 431 -16.71 -21.07 -3.92
N PRO A 432 -16.51 -21.66 -5.11
CA PRO A 432 -17.61 -22.02 -5.99
C PRO A 432 -18.63 -22.94 -5.28
N GLY A 433 -19.88 -22.48 -5.19
CA GLY A 433 -20.98 -23.18 -4.51
C GLY A 433 -21.19 -22.76 -3.04
N ASP A 434 -20.31 -21.91 -2.49
CA ASP A 434 -20.54 -21.30 -1.19
C ASP A 434 -21.65 -20.25 -1.27
N ARG A 435 -22.35 -20.13 -0.13
CA ARG A 435 -23.31 -19.06 0.09
C ARG A 435 -22.71 -18.03 1.03
N PHE A 436 -22.99 -16.76 0.76
CA PHE A 436 -22.57 -15.67 1.61
C PHE A 436 -23.72 -14.71 1.87
N ARG A 437 -23.70 -14.11 3.05
CA ARG A 437 -24.75 -13.22 3.50
C ARG A 437 -24.52 -11.80 3.03
N ALA A 438 -25.57 -11.16 2.52
CA ALA A 438 -25.59 -9.74 2.18
C ALA A 438 -26.99 -9.14 2.39
N ARG A 439 -27.08 -8.00 3.09
CA ARG A 439 -28.20 -7.06 3.04
C ARG A 439 -28.06 -6.10 1.86
N SER A 440 -26.83 -5.74 1.49
CA SER A 440 -26.60 -4.95 0.28
C SER A 440 -25.19 -5.13 -0.28
N LEU A 441 -25.05 -4.89 -1.58
CA LEU A 441 -23.80 -4.79 -2.32
C LEU A 441 -23.82 -3.51 -3.15
N ARG A 442 -22.76 -2.71 -3.02
CA ARG A 442 -22.70 -1.37 -3.61
C ARG A 442 -21.31 -1.09 -4.15
N LEU A 443 -21.22 -0.55 -5.38
CA LEU A 443 -20.01 0.16 -5.81
C LEU A 443 -20.13 1.60 -5.31
N VAL A 444 -19.09 2.07 -4.63
CA VAL A 444 -19.13 3.32 -3.88
C VAL A 444 -18.00 4.23 -4.36
N VAL A 445 -18.31 5.52 -4.48
CA VAL A 445 -17.33 6.60 -4.63
C VAL A 445 -17.44 7.52 -3.43
N ASP A 446 -16.45 7.47 -2.55
CA ASP A 446 -16.35 8.38 -1.42
C ASP A 446 -15.56 9.62 -1.84
N ALA A 447 -16.21 10.79 -1.86
CA ALA A 447 -15.61 12.09 -2.16
C ALA A 447 -15.45 12.91 -0.87
N ILE A 448 -14.30 12.76 -0.23
CA ILE A 448 -13.96 13.36 1.07
C ILE A 448 -13.48 14.79 0.87
N GLY A 449 -14.04 15.72 1.65
CA GLY A 449 -13.82 17.16 1.54
C GLY A 449 -14.76 17.86 0.55
N ALA A 450 -15.67 17.12 -0.10
CA ALA A 450 -16.72 17.68 -0.95
C ALA A 450 -17.72 18.51 -0.13
N PRO A 451 -18.38 19.52 -0.72
CA PRO A 451 -19.45 20.25 -0.04
C PRO A 451 -20.59 19.32 0.42
N PRO A 452 -21.20 19.58 1.58
CA PRO A 452 -22.23 18.71 2.14
C PRO A 452 -23.50 18.74 1.27
N VAL A 453 -24.19 17.60 1.23
CA VAL A 453 -25.56 17.48 0.69
C VAL A 453 -26.54 17.28 1.84
N ALA A 454 -27.77 17.76 1.68
CA ALA A 454 -28.72 17.83 2.80
C ALA A 454 -29.28 16.45 3.19
N GLU A 455 -29.77 15.69 2.21
CA GLU A 455 -30.43 14.40 2.42
C GLU A 455 -30.03 13.42 1.31
N PRO A 456 -30.11 12.10 1.58
CA PRO A 456 -29.92 11.10 0.53
C PRO A 456 -30.90 11.30 -0.62
N CYS A 457 -30.41 11.22 -1.87
CA CYS A 457 -31.28 11.32 -3.04
C CYS A 457 -30.94 10.28 -4.10
N THR A 458 -31.98 9.75 -4.74
CA THR A 458 -31.83 8.89 -5.93
C THR A 458 -31.54 9.77 -7.15
N LEU A 459 -30.62 9.31 -7.99
CA LEU A 459 -30.15 10.01 -9.17
C LEU A 459 -30.55 9.26 -10.44
N ASP A 460 -30.85 10.00 -11.50
CA ASP A 460 -31.15 9.44 -12.82
C ASP A 460 -29.88 9.50 -13.68
N GLY A 461 -29.30 8.33 -13.98
CA GLY A 461 -28.13 8.17 -14.88
C GLY A 461 -26.79 8.74 -14.38
N GLY A 462 -26.76 9.71 -13.47
CA GLY A 462 -25.49 10.28 -12.98
C GLY A 462 -25.61 11.49 -12.07
N VAL A 463 -24.44 12.05 -11.71
CA VAL A 463 -24.32 13.25 -10.88
C VAL A 463 -23.12 14.10 -11.31
N GLU A 464 -23.27 15.40 -11.17
CA GLU A 464 -22.20 16.39 -11.30
C GLU A 464 -22.10 17.15 -9.97
N LEU A 465 -20.93 17.08 -9.34
CA LEU A 465 -20.65 17.71 -8.06
C LEU A 465 -19.65 18.85 -8.24
N ASP A 466 -20.03 20.04 -7.81
CA ASP A 466 -19.13 21.18 -7.66
C ASP A 466 -18.30 21.00 -6.39
N LEU A 467 -16.98 20.89 -6.53
CA LEU A 467 -16.01 20.75 -5.44
C LEU A 467 -15.31 22.08 -5.11
N GLY A 468 -15.80 23.19 -5.67
CA GLY A 468 -15.32 24.57 -5.53
C GLY A 468 -14.24 24.92 -6.55
N THR A 469 -13.14 24.20 -6.54
CA THR A 469 -12.00 24.37 -7.47
C THR A 469 -11.99 23.32 -8.57
N ALA A 470 -12.71 22.22 -8.36
CA ALA A 470 -12.78 21.05 -9.22
C ALA A 470 -14.23 20.62 -9.38
N ARG A 471 -14.45 19.68 -10.29
CA ARG A 471 -15.76 19.11 -10.58
C ARG A 471 -15.63 17.60 -10.75
N LEU A 472 -16.50 16.87 -10.05
CA LEU A 472 -16.63 15.42 -10.18
C LEU A 472 -17.89 15.10 -10.97
N VAL A 473 -17.73 14.45 -12.13
CA VAL A 473 -18.84 13.95 -12.95
C VAL A 473 -18.83 12.43 -12.89
N PHE A 474 -19.94 11.83 -12.49
CA PHE A 474 -20.11 10.39 -12.43
C PHE A 474 -21.35 9.98 -13.23
N ARG A 475 -21.23 9.00 -14.11
CA ARG A 475 -22.34 8.44 -14.89
C ARG A 475 -22.42 6.93 -14.72
N LEU A 476 -23.62 6.41 -14.56
CA LEU A 476 -23.94 4.99 -14.62
C LEU A 476 -24.49 4.70 -16.02
N ALA A 477 -23.74 3.96 -16.82
CA ALA A 477 -24.12 3.61 -18.19
C ALA A 477 -25.06 2.40 -18.24
N GLY A 478 -24.95 1.49 -17.27
CA GLY A 478 -25.81 0.32 -17.17
C GLY A 478 -25.22 -0.77 -16.28
N GLY A 479 -25.92 -1.89 -16.19
CA GLY A 479 -25.50 -3.06 -15.43
C GLY A 479 -26.66 -4.01 -15.13
N ALA A 480 -26.32 -5.16 -14.57
CA ALA A 480 -27.28 -6.14 -14.09
C ALA A 480 -26.69 -6.90 -12.88
N PHE A 481 -27.53 -7.22 -11.91
CA PHE A 481 -27.16 -8.06 -10.77
C PHE A 481 -28.32 -8.99 -10.42
N GLY A 482 -28.26 -10.28 -10.76
CA GLY A 482 -29.36 -11.20 -10.41
C GLY A 482 -30.70 -10.83 -11.05
N GLY A 483 -30.68 -10.28 -12.26
CA GLY A 483 -31.87 -9.75 -12.94
C GLY A 483 -32.36 -8.38 -12.45
N ARG A 484 -31.61 -7.72 -11.56
CA ARG A 484 -31.89 -6.35 -11.08
C ARG A 484 -31.06 -5.34 -11.87
N THR A 485 -31.66 -4.19 -12.18
CA THR A 485 -30.93 -3.05 -12.75
C THR A 485 -30.32 -2.22 -11.62
N PRO A 486 -29.00 -1.95 -11.63
CA PRO A 486 -28.36 -1.09 -10.66
C PRO A 486 -28.97 0.31 -10.63
N THR A 487 -29.07 0.90 -9.44
CA THR A 487 -29.56 2.27 -9.25
C THR A 487 -28.48 3.16 -8.65
N LEU A 488 -28.61 4.47 -8.83
CA LEU A 488 -27.64 5.45 -8.35
C LEU A 488 -28.26 6.28 -7.21
N ARG A 489 -27.52 6.45 -6.11
CA ARG A 489 -27.90 7.38 -5.04
C ARG A 489 -26.71 8.21 -4.56
N LEU A 490 -26.99 9.43 -4.12
CA LEU A 490 -26.05 10.32 -3.43
C LEU A 490 -26.41 10.33 -1.95
N VAL A 491 -25.43 10.11 -1.08
CA VAL A 491 -25.61 9.98 0.36
C VAL A 491 -24.70 10.99 1.07
N PRO A 492 -25.22 11.78 2.03
CA PRO A 492 -24.40 12.68 2.83
C PRO A 492 -23.45 11.90 3.74
N ARG A 493 -22.26 12.46 3.95
CA ARG A 493 -21.31 12.02 4.98
C ARG A 493 -20.91 13.19 5.86
N ALA A 494 -20.36 12.88 7.05
CA ALA A 494 -19.84 13.92 7.93
C ALA A 494 -18.62 14.65 7.36
N ASP A 495 -17.85 13.96 6.51
CA ASP A 495 -16.58 14.39 5.93
C ASP A 495 -16.66 14.64 4.41
N GLY A 496 -17.85 14.60 3.81
CA GLY A 496 -18.03 14.80 2.38
C GLY A 496 -19.33 14.19 1.86
N VAL A 497 -19.26 13.53 0.70
CA VAL A 497 -20.41 12.87 0.07
C VAL A 497 -20.03 11.50 -0.46
N ARG A 498 -21.02 10.62 -0.58
CA ARG A 498 -20.87 9.29 -1.13
C ARG A 498 -21.80 9.10 -2.32
N ILE A 499 -21.26 8.64 -3.44
CA ILE A 499 -22.05 8.17 -4.58
C ILE A 499 -22.12 6.65 -4.48
N GLU A 500 -23.31 6.08 -4.54
CA GLU A 500 -23.50 4.64 -4.44
C GLU A 500 -24.26 4.11 -5.66
N VAL A 501 -23.63 3.18 -6.38
CA VAL A 501 -24.30 2.31 -7.35
C VAL A 501 -24.77 1.08 -6.58
N VAL A 502 -26.07 1.03 -6.30
CA VAL A 502 -26.70 -0.08 -5.56
C VAL A 502 -26.93 -1.24 -6.50
N LEU A 503 -26.17 -2.32 -6.33
CA LEU A 503 -26.26 -3.54 -7.14
C LEU A 503 -27.32 -4.49 -6.56
N PHE A 504 -27.31 -4.60 -5.23
CA PHE A 504 -28.26 -5.41 -4.47
C PHE A 504 -28.58 -4.70 -3.15
N GLU A 505 -29.85 -4.71 -2.76
CA GLU A 505 -30.32 -4.25 -1.44
C GLU A 505 -31.60 -5.00 -1.07
N SER A 506 -31.70 -5.40 0.20
CA SER A 506 -32.85 -6.09 0.77
C SER A 506 -33.17 -5.57 2.18
N THR A 507 -34.41 -5.78 2.64
CA THR A 507 -34.85 -5.34 3.98
C THR A 507 -34.19 -6.15 5.10
N THR A 508 -33.99 -7.44 4.87
CA THR A 508 -33.25 -8.35 5.75
C THR A 508 -32.11 -8.98 4.97
N PRO A 509 -30.97 -9.30 5.61
CA PRO A 509 -29.86 -9.96 4.93
C PRO A 509 -30.31 -11.25 4.25
N ALA A 510 -29.92 -11.43 2.99
CA ALA A 510 -30.18 -12.61 2.17
C ALA A 510 -28.91 -13.44 1.99
N GLU A 511 -29.09 -14.75 1.78
CA GLU A 511 -28.02 -15.64 1.32
C GLU A 511 -27.93 -15.52 -0.21
N LEU A 512 -26.75 -15.17 -0.69
CA LEU A 512 -26.43 -15.08 -2.12
C LEU A 512 -25.53 -16.25 -2.52
N ASP A 513 -25.73 -16.75 -3.73
CA ASP A 513 -24.93 -17.79 -4.36
C ASP A 513 -24.50 -17.28 -5.74
N TRP A 514 -23.19 -17.21 -5.98
CA TRP A 514 -22.65 -16.72 -7.24
C TRP A 514 -23.12 -17.53 -8.45
N ALA A 515 -23.40 -18.83 -8.28
CA ALA A 515 -23.87 -19.69 -9.36
C ALA A 515 -25.32 -19.38 -9.79
N GLU A 516 -26.11 -18.74 -8.92
CA GLU A 516 -27.54 -18.48 -9.16
C GLU A 516 -27.81 -17.05 -9.70
N LEU A 517 -26.83 -16.14 -9.65
CA LEU A 517 -27.02 -14.71 -9.92
C LEU A 517 -26.95 -14.31 -11.41
N GLY A 518 -26.43 -15.15 -12.30
CA GLY A 518 -26.32 -14.80 -13.72
C GLY A 518 -25.44 -13.56 -13.95
N ASP A 519 -26.00 -12.53 -14.60
CA ASP A 519 -25.28 -11.27 -14.85
C ASP A 519 -25.06 -10.49 -13.54
N THR A 520 -23.81 -10.10 -13.32
CA THR A 520 -23.31 -9.43 -12.11
C THR A 520 -22.24 -8.40 -12.47
N PHE A 521 -22.66 -7.27 -13.05
CA PHE A 521 -21.77 -6.16 -13.39
C PHE A 521 -22.48 -4.80 -13.32
N ALA A 522 -21.68 -3.75 -13.20
CA ALA A 522 -22.10 -2.38 -13.47
C ALA A 522 -21.00 -1.65 -14.23
N ALA A 523 -21.36 -0.70 -15.08
CA ALA A 523 -20.41 0.06 -15.86
C ALA A 523 -20.81 1.53 -16.00
N GLY A 524 -19.83 2.39 -16.20
CA GLY A 524 -20.05 3.82 -16.26
C GLY A 524 -18.78 4.62 -16.47
N THR A 525 -18.85 5.90 -16.13
CA THR A 525 -17.71 6.82 -16.28
C THR A 525 -17.53 7.71 -15.07
N LEU A 526 -16.30 8.16 -14.86
CA LEU A 526 -15.92 9.10 -13.81
C LEU A 526 -14.95 10.12 -14.42
N SER A 527 -15.19 11.40 -14.13
CA SER A 527 -14.29 12.50 -14.50
C SER A 527 -14.01 13.40 -13.30
N LEU A 528 -12.75 13.76 -13.09
CA LEU A 528 -12.35 14.73 -12.07
C LEU A 528 -11.52 15.84 -12.71
N VAL A 529 -12.16 16.97 -12.99
CA VAL A 529 -11.59 18.07 -13.77
C VAL A 529 -11.51 19.35 -12.93
N ALA A 530 -10.56 20.24 -13.24
CA ALA A 530 -10.56 21.59 -12.70
C ALA A 530 -11.86 22.34 -13.09
N ALA A 531 -12.40 23.19 -12.20
CA ALA A 531 -13.69 23.86 -12.42
C ALA A 531 -13.72 24.71 -13.70
N GLY A 532 -12.58 25.31 -14.06
CA GLY A 532 -12.39 26.13 -15.27
C GLY A 532 -11.91 25.38 -16.51
N ALA A 533 -11.77 24.04 -16.47
CA ALA A 533 -11.45 23.26 -17.65
C ALA A 533 -12.54 23.43 -18.72
N GLN A 534 -12.16 23.49 -20.00
CA GLN A 534 -13.12 23.59 -21.10
C GLN A 534 -14.15 22.48 -20.96
N GLN A 535 -15.42 22.85 -20.80
CA GLN A 535 -16.51 21.91 -21.04
C GLN A 535 -16.37 21.49 -22.50
N GLY A 536 -16.32 20.17 -22.77
CA GLY A 536 -16.71 19.70 -24.09
C GLY A 536 -18.05 20.36 -24.44
N GLY A 537 -18.24 20.79 -25.69
CA GLY A 537 -19.47 21.49 -26.08
C GLY A 537 -20.74 20.70 -25.71
N GLU A 538 -21.92 21.29 -25.94
CA GLU A 538 -23.27 20.74 -25.62
C GLU A 538 -23.59 19.31 -26.13
N THR A 539 -22.63 18.56 -26.68
CA THR A 539 -22.79 17.26 -27.34
C THR A 539 -21.74 16.21 -26.93
N THR A 540 -21.27 16.19 -25.67
CA THR A 540 -20.53 15.00 -25.20
C THR A 540 -21.54 13.85 -25.07
N PRO A 541 -21.40 12.73 -25.81
CA PRO A 541 -22.37 11.65 -25.76
C PRO A 541 -22.33 10.95 -24.40
N ASP A 542 -23.50 10.52 -23.94
CA ASP A 542 -23.60 9.67 -22.75
C ASP A 542 -22.86 8.34 -22.98
N PRO A 543 -22.28 7.75 -21.92
CA PRO A 543 -21.64 6.45 -22.04
C PRO A 543 -22.68 5.36 -22.30
N GLU A 544 -22.32 4.41 -23.15
CA GLU A 544 -23.18 3.28 -23.52
C GLU A 544 -22.62 1.99 -22.91
N ALA A 545 -23.45 1.24 -22.19
CA ALA A 545 -23.11 -0.09 -21.71
C ALA A 545 -23.89 -1.16 -22.48
N ALA A 546 -23.21 -2.24 -22.84
CA ALA A 546 -23.80 -3.41 -23.47
C ALA A 546 -23.25 -4.70 -22.85
N ALA A 547 -24.03 -5.77 -22.93
CA ALA A 547 -23.58 -7.12 -22.59
C ALA A 547 -23.73 -8.00 -23.83
N ASP A 548 -22.67 -8.74 -24.17
CA ASP A 548 -22.65 -9.69 -25.28
C ASP A 548 -21.82 -10.92 -24.92
N GLY A 549 -22.32 -12.11 -25.24
CA GLY A 549 -21.66 -13.37 -24.92
C GLY A 549 -21.36 -13.54 -23.42
N ASP A 550 -20.08 -13.50 -23.06
CA ASP A 550 -19.52 -13.67 -21.71
C ASP A 550 -18.98 -12.37 -21.10
N HIS A 551 -19.03 -11.26 -21.83
CA HIS A 551 -18.48 -9.99 -21.40
C HIS A 551 -19.52 -8.87 -21.41
N ALA A 552 -19.24 -7.87 -20.58
CA ALA A 552 -19.87 -6.57 -20.62
C ALA A 552 -18.86 -5.56 -21.15
N GLU A 553 -19.38 -4.49 -21.75
CA GLU A 553 -18.58 -3.46 -22.39
C GLU A 553 -19.19 -2.10 -22.11
N VAL A 554 -18.34 -1.11 -21.84
CA VAL A 554 -18.74 0.30 -21.85
C VAL A 554 -17.94 1.04 -22.90
N ARG A 555 -18.65 1.86 -23.69
CA ARG A 555 -18.09 2.75 -24.71
C ARG A 555 -18.43 4.19 -24.35
N TRP A 556 -17.45 5.07 -24.49
CA TRP A 556 -17.66 6.49 -24.22
C TRP A 556 -16.70 7.36 -25.01
N THR A 557 -17.18 8.51 -25.48
CA THR A 557 -16.31 9.54 -26.07
C THR A 557 -16.13 10.65 -25.04
N THR A 558 -14.90 10.90 -24.60
CA THR A 558 -14.60 11.91 -23.59
C THR A 558 -14.92 13.32 -24.11
N PRO A 559 -15.05 14.33 -23.23
CA PRO A 559 -15.21 15.73 -23.64
C PRO A 559 -14.11 16.24 -24.60
N GLN A 560 -12.93 15.63 -24.61
CA GLN A 560 -11.81 15.95 -25.52
C GLN A 560 -11.86 15.15 -26.84
N GLY A 561 -12.86 14.27 -27.03
CA GLY A 561 -13.04 13.49 -28.25
C GLY A 561 -12.32 12.15 -28.27
N HIS A 562 -11.70 11.72 -27.17
CA HIS A 562 -11.06 10.40 -27.09
C HIS A 562 -12.11 9.31 -26.90
N ARG A 563 -12.03 8.22 -27.66
CA ARG A 563 -12.93 7.08 -27.55
C ARG A 563 -12.36 6.04 -26.59
N LEU A 564 -13.03 5.88 -25.47
CA LEU A 564 -12.74 4.89 -24.45
C LEU A 564 -13.63 3.67 -24.63
N THR A 565 -13.05 2.48 -24.58
CA THR A 565 -13.81 1.23 -24.49
C THR A 565 -13.12 0.31 -23.49
N VAL A 566 -13.88 -0.26 -22.56
CA VAL A 566 -13.38 -1.31 -21.66
C VAL A 566 -14.38 -2.45 -21.62
N ARG A 567 -13.85 -3.68 -21.63
CA ARG A 567 -14.57 -4.94 -21.50
C ARG A 567 -14.11 -5.67 -20.26
N GLY A 568 -15.01 -6.44 -19.66
CA GLY A 568 -14.72 -7.35 -18.56
C GLY A 568 -15.81 -8.41 -18.43
N GLY A 569 -15.62 -9.39 -17.55
CA GLY A 569 -16.61 -10.47 -17.37
C GLY A 569 -17.96 -9.92 -16.92
N ARG A 570 -19.05 -10.39 -17.56
CA ARG A 570 -20.42 -9.99 -17.20
C ARG A 570 -21.01 -10.81 -16.04
N SER A 571 -20.45 -11.99 -15.80
CA SER A 571 -20.84 -12.93 -14.75
C SER A 571 -19.68 -13.17 -13.78
N VAL A 572 -19.97 -13.87 -12.69
CA VAL A 572 -18.95 -14.27 -11.72
C VAL A 572 -18.07 -15.37 -12.30
N VAL A 573 -16.78 -15.10 -12.45
CA VAL A 573 -15.76 -16.03 -12.97
C VAL A 573 -14.50 -15.95 -12.11
N SER A 574 -13.49 -16.79 -12.34
CA SER A 574 -12.23 -16.67 -11.59
C SER A 574 -11.52 -15.34 -11.87
N ARG A 575 -10.63 -14.90 -10.98
CA ARG A 575 -9.81 -13.69 -11.21
C ARG A 575 -8.98 -13.79 -12.49
N GLU A 576 -8.46 -14.99 -12.81
CA GLU A 576 -7.69 -15.23 -14.03
C GLU A 576 -8.56 -15.11 -15.28
N GLU A 577 -9.78 -15.67 -15.27
CA GLU A 577 -10.73 -15.51 -16.36
C GLU A 577 -11.19 -14.06 -16.52
N HIS A 578 -11.43 -13.33 -15.42
CA HIS A 578 -11.72 -11.89 -15.47
C HIS A 578 -10.61 -11.10 -16.15
N ALA A 579 -9.36 -11.41 -15.79
CA ALA A 579 -8.19 -10.76 -16.37
C ALA A 579 -7.96 -11.16 -17.84
N ALA A 580 -8.43 -12.33 -18.27
CA ALA A 580 -8.42 -12.78 -19.66
C ALA A 580 -9.55 -12.17 -20.51
N LEU A 581 -10.72 -11.93 -19.91
CA LEU A 581 -11.86 -11.24 -20.53
C LEU A 581 -11.65 -9.72 -20.58
N HIS A 582 -10.78 -9.19 -19.72
CA HIS A 582 -10.45 -7.79 -19.70
C HIS A 582 -9.77 -7.35 -21.01
N SER A 583 -10.33 -6.31 -21.64
CA SER A 583 -9.64 -5.58 -22.71
C SER A 583 -10.04 -4.12 -22.66
N ALA A 584 -9.11 -3.25 -23.06
CA ALA A 584 -9.31 -1.82 -23.10
C ALA A 584 -8.81 -1.26 -24.42
N THR A 585 -9.48 -0.24 -24.95
CA THR A 585 -9.00 0.54 -26.08
C THR A 585 -9.13 2.03 -25.84
N LEU A 586 -8.11 2.78 -26.25
CA LEU A 586 -8.08 4.22 -26.40
C LEU A 586 -8.00 4.54 -27.91
N ASP A 587 -9.00 5.24 -28.42
CA ASP A 587 -9.14 5.60 -29.83
C ASP A 587 -9.09 4.41 -30.82
N GLY A 588 -9.48 3.22 -30.33
CA GLY A 588 -9.52 1.97 -31.09
C GLY A 588 -8.22 1.16 -31.07
N ALA A 589 -7.21 1.60 -30.33
CA ALA A 589 -5.97 0.86 -30.08
C ALA A 589 -5.83 0.49 -28.60
N ALA A 590 -5.03 -0.54 -28.29
CA ALA A 590 -4.70 -0.84 -26.90
C ALA A 590 -3.98 0.38 -26.26
N PRO A 591 -4.35 0.81 -25.04
CA PRO A 591 -3.67 1.91 -24.37
C PRO A 591 -2.17 1.57 -24.19
N PRO A 592 -1.27 2.56 -24.31
CA PRO A 592 0.15 2.32 -24.07
C PRO A 592 0.39 1.78 -22.65
N SER A 593 1.26 0.77 -22.54
CA SER A 593 1.72 0.23 -21.27
C SER A 593 3.25 0.28 -21.20
N PRO A 594 3.83 1.49 -21.05
CA PRO A 594 5.27 1.66 -21.07
C PRO A 594 5.89 1.23 -19.74
N ARG A 595 7.14 0.76 -19.81
CA ARG A 595 8.00 0.61 -18.62
C ARG A 595 8.22 1.97 -17.97
N LEU A 596 8.43 2.01 -16.65
CA LEU A 596 8.77 3.26 -15.95
C LEU A 596 10.09 3.85 -16.46
N SER A 597 11.05 3.00 -16.86
CA SER A 597 12.34 3.42 -17.40
C SER A 597 12.88 2.36 -18.35
N ASP A 598 13.42 2.83 -19.47
CA ASP A 598 14.13 2.00 -20.45
C ASP A 598 15.60 1.80 -20.09
N SER A 599 16.13 2.60 -19.15
CA SER A 599 17.51 2.45 -18.67
C SER A 599 17.61 1.21 -17.78
N PRO A 600 18.38 0.17 -18.18
CA PRO A 600 18.45 -1.06 -17.41
C PRO A 600 19.14 -0.82 -16.06
N LEU A 601 18.62 -1.44 -15.01
CA LEU A 601 19.22 -1.35 -13.68
C LEU A 601 20.48 -2.22 -13.55
N VAL A 602 20.50 -3.41 -14.16
CA VAL A 602 21.70 -4.25 -14.24
C VAL A 602 22.43 -3.91 -15.54
N PRO A 603 23.72 -3.53 -15.49
CA PRO A 603 24.49 -3.19 -16.68
C PRO A 603 24.74 -4.38 -17.62
#